data_AF-A0A377WQB1-F1
#
_entry.id   AF-A0A377WQB1-F1
#
_cell.length_a   1.000
_cell.length_b   1.000
_cell.length_c   1.000
_cell.angle_alpha   90.00
_cell.angle_beta   90.00
_cell.angle_gamma   90.00
#
_symmetry.space_group_name_H-M   'P 1'
#
loop_
_entity.id
_entity.type
_entity.pdbx_description
1 polymer ?
#
loop_
_entity_poly.entity_id
_entity_poly.type
_entity_poly.pdbx_seq_one_letter_code
_entity_poly.pdbx_strand_id
1 'polypeptide(L)'
;MERVDIKLNPIYAYPKTTQEILDFSEVDILGWLSSEIADTFTATEESDFVNGDGDKKSKGFLSYPRAATADKTRPFGTLEKMEAADVSSDGLIDLLYKLKAKYRKNAVWVMNSNTAAKLQKLKNGNGDYIWRDRLVAGSPDTLLGRPVQYLETMPDADAGEAFLAVGDFKRGYFIVDHTTGVRTRPDNITEPGLL
;
A
#
# COMPACT_ATOMS: atom_id res chain seq x y z
N MET A 1 -2.25 8.47 -27.67
CA MET A 1 -2.73 7.31 -26.89
C MET A 1 -1.47 6.68 -26.32
N GLU A 2 -1.29 6.73 -25.00
CA GLU A 2 -0.09 6.19 -24.35
C GLU A 2 -0.40 4.79 -23.83
N ARG A 3 0.53 3.86 -24.06
CA ARG A 3 0.43 2.46 -23.63
C ARG A 3 1.13 2.31 -22.28
N VAL A 4 0.48 1.63 -21.34
CA VAL A 4 1.07 1.22 -20.07
C VAL A 4 1.28 -0.29 -20.13
N ASP A 5 2.53 -0.73 -19.95
CA ASP A 5 2.88 -2.15 -19.83
C ASP A 5 3.05 -2.51 -18.36
N ILE A 6 2.29 -3.49 -17.89
CA ILE A 6 2.37 -4.02 -16.53
C ILE A 6 3.12 -5.34 -16.62
N LYS A 7 4.34 -5.38 -16.06
CA LYS A 7 5.11 -6.62 -15.95
C LYS A 7 4.56 -7.44 -14.79
N LEU A 8 4.24 -8.71 -15.05
CA LEU A 8 3.85 -9.65 -14.01
C LEU A 8 5.11 -10.31 -13.46
N ASN A 9 5.41 -10.06 -12.19
CA ASN A 9 6.54 -10.66 -11.48
C ASN A 9 6.01 -11.69 -10.49
N PRO A 10 6.47 -12.94 -10.52
CA PRO A 10 6.00 -13.97 -9.61
C PRO A 10 6.69 -13.87 -8.24
N ILE A 11 5.93 -14.15 -7.19
CA ILE A 11 6.44 -14.32 -5.82
C ILE A 11 6.48 -15.83 -5.52
N TYR A 12 7.58 -16.29 -4.94
CA TYR A 12 7.77 -17.69 -4.56
C TYR A 12 8.36 -17.79 -3.15
N ALA A 13 7.93 -18.81 -2.42
CA ALA A 13 8.56 -19.25 -1.18
C ALA A 13 8.93 -20.72 -1.31
N TYR A 14 10.10 -21.08 -0.77
CA TYR A 14 10.61 -22.46 -0.71
C TYR A 14 10.89 -22.84 0.75
N PRO A 15 9.85 -22.94 1.59
CA PRO A 15 10.05 -23.46 2.93
C PRO A 15 10.49 -24.92 2.88
N LYS A 16 11.23 -25.36 3.89
CA LYS A 16 11.69 -26.74 4.04
C LYS A 16 11.24 -27.29 5.39
N THR A 17 10.74 -28.51 5.42
CA THR A 17 10.40 -29.26 6.64
C THR A 17 10.89 -30.70 6.54
N THR A 18 11.07 -31.38 7.68
CA THR A 18 11.45 -32.81 7.70
C THR A 18 10.21 -33.69 7.72
N GLN A 19 10.31 -34.87 7.08
CA GLN A 19 9.23 -35.86 7.12
C GLN A 19 8.90 -36.31 8.55
N GLU A 20 9.91 -36.40 9.42
CA GLU A 20 9.74 -36.77 10.83
C GLU A 20 8.82 -35.78 11.57
N ILE A 21 9.02 -34.47 11.37
CA ILE A 21 8.16 -33.46 12.00
C ILE A 21 6.74 -33.53 11.43
N LEU A 22 6.57 -33.82 10.14
CA LEU A 22 5.24 -33.98 9.56
C LEU A 22 4.49 -35.19 10.12
N ASP A 23 5.18 -36.31 10.31
CA ASP A 23 4.58 -37.58 10.71
C ASP A 23 4.35 -37.69 12.23
N PHE A 24 5.22 -37.08 13.05
CA PHE A 24 5.17 -37.19 14.51
C PHE A 24 4.64 -35.93 15.22
N SER A 25 4.33 -34.87 14.48
CA SER A 25 3.73 -33.68 15.06
C SER A 25 2.27 -33.91 15.42
N GLU A 26 1.88 -33.51 16.64
CA GLU A 26 0.48 -33.45 17.08
C GLU A 26 -0.28 -32.27 16.46
N VAL A 27 0.43 -31.32 15.84
CA VAL A 27 -0.12 -30.13 15.16
C VAL A 27 0.03 -30.23 13.65
N ASP A 28 -0.90 -29.60 12.92
CA ASP A 28 -0.89 -29.56 11.45
C ASP A 28 0.18 -28.58 10.93
N ILE A 29 1.40 -29.07 10.77
CA ILE A 29 2.55 -28.29 10.32
C ILE A 29 2.37 -27.83 8.87
N LEU A 30 1.75 -28.64 7.99
CA LEU A 30 1.54 -28.25 6.59
C LEU A 30 0.50 -27.13 6.47
N GLY A 31 -0.59 -27.23 7.23
CA GLY A 31 -1.60 -26.18 7.32
C GLY A 31 -1.02 -24.87 7.84
N TRP A 32 -0.28 -24.93 8.96
CA TRP A 32 0.41 -23.76 9.50
C TRP A 32 1.42 -23.17 8.52
N LEU A 33 2.25 -23.99 7.89
CA LEU A 33 3.22 -23.50 6.91
C LEU A 33 2.52 -22.83 5.73
N SER A 34 1.40 -23.39 5.27
CA SER A 34 0.62 -22.80 4.18
C SER A 34 0.02 -21.44 4.56
N SER A 35 -0.42 -21.27 5.81
CA SER A 35 -0.90 -19.95 6.29
C SER A 35 0.23 -18.94 6.40
N GLU A 36 1.39 -19.33 6.93
CA GLU A 36 2.55 -18.43 7.02
C GLU A 36 3.05 -17.99 5.63
N ILE A 37 3.04 -18.88 4.63
CA ILE A 37 3.36 -18.49 3.25
C ILE A 37 2.34 -17.48 2.72
N ALA A 38 1.04 -17.68 2.97
CA ALA A 38 0.01 -16.76 2.52
C ALA A 38 0.14 -15.37 3.18
N ASP A 39 0.44 -15.34 4.48
CA ASP A 39 0.64 -14.09 5.22
C ASP A 39 1.90 -13.36 4.75
N THR A 40 3.00 -14.08 4.53
CA THR A 40 4.24 -13.50 4.00
C THR A 40 4.09 -12.99 2.56
N PHE A 41 3.31 -13.68 1.71
CA PHE A 41 2.97 -13.19 0.37
C PHE A 41 2.16 -11.90 0.45
N THR A 42 1.12 -11.87 1.28
CA THR A 42 0.27 -10.67 1.47
C THR A 42 1.10 -9.48 1.94
N ALA A 43 1.98 -9.66 2.94
CA ALA A 43 2.84 -8.61 3.45
C ALA A 43 3.87 -8.13 2.41
N THR A 44 4.43 -9.05 1.62
CA THR A 44 5.38 -8.72 0.55
C THR A 44 4.68 -7.92 -0.55
N GLU A 45 3.50 -8.36 -0.99
CA GLU A 45 2.70 -7.67 -2.00
C GLU A 45 2.29 -6.27 -1.54
N GLU A 46 1.84 -6.12 -0.30
CA GLU A 46 1.47 -4.81 0.26
C GLU A 46 2.66 -3.84 0.23
N SER A 47 3.86 -4.31 0.60
CA SER A 47 5.10 -3.52 0.53
C SER A 47 5.46 -3.14 -0.91
N ASP A 48 5.35 -4.09 -1.84
CA ASP A 48 5.66 -3.88 -3.25
C ASP A 48 4.66 -2.95 -3.94
N PHE A 49 3.37 -2.98 -3.58
CA PHE A 49 2.36 -2.07 -4.13
C PHE A 49 2.57 -0.61 -3.68
N VAL A 50 3.22 -0.38 -2.55
CA VAL A 50 3.57 0.96 -2.08
C VAL A 50 4.93 1.40 -2.62
N ASN A 51 5.98 0.61 -2.36
CA ASN A 51 7.39 0.99 -2.53
C ASN A 51 8.15 0.21 -3.60
N GLY A 52 7.53 -0.80 -4.24
CA GLY A 52 8.24 -1.67 -5.17
C GLY A 52 8.83 -0.90 -6.37
N ASP A 53 10.02 -1.28 -6.80
CA ASP A 53 10.79 -0.59 -7.85
C ASP A 53 10.44 -1.08 -9.28
N GLY A 54 9.70 -2.19 -9.40
CA GLY A 54 9.37 -2.83 -10.67
C GLY A 54 10.44 -3.79 -11.20
N ASP A 55 11.55 -4.01 -10.49
CA ASP A 55 12.57 -5.01 -10.82
C ASP A 55 12.31 -6.30 -10.04
N LYS A 56 11.83 -7.32 -10.74
CA LYS A 56 11.40 -8.63 -10.17
C LYS A 56 10.35 -8.54 -9.05
N LYS A 57 9.73 -7.37 -8.86
CA LYS A 57 8.66 -7.10 -7.89
C LYS A 57 7.64 -6.14 -8.49
N SER A 58 6.49 -5.92 -7.86
CA SER A 58 5.49 -4.97 -8.37
C SER A 58 6.06 -3.54 -8.38
N LYS A 59 5.58 -2.69 -9.29
CA LYS A 59 5.94 -1.26 -9.26
C LYS A 59 4.97 -0.50 -8.37
N GLY A 60 5.43 -0.10 -7.20
CA GLY A 60 4.64 0.60 -6.21
C GLY A 60 4.29 2.02 -6.63
N PHE A 61 3.20 2.56 -6.11
CA PHE A 61 2.73 3.89 -6.51
C PHE A 61 3.68 5.03 -6.08
N LEU A 62 4.51 4.84 -5.05
CA LEU A 62 5.51 5.84 -4.63
C LEU A 62 6.76 5.87 -5.52
N SER A 63 7.03 4.77 -6.23
CA SER A 63 8.17 4.62 -7.14
C SER A 63 7.94 5.24 -8.53
N TYR A 64 6.74 5.76 -8.79
CA TYR A 64 6.50 6.55 -10.00
C TYR A 64 7.15 7.93 -9.88
N PRO A 65 7.65 8.51 -10.99
CA PRO A 65 8.19 9.86 -10.99
C PRO A 65 7.19 10.86 -10.40
N ARG A 66 7.67 11.80 -9.59
CA ARG A 66 6.87 12.83 -8.92
C ARG A 66 7.37 14.23 -9.26
N ALA A 67 6.48 15.13 -9.66
CA ALA A 67 6.81 16.51 -10.01
C ALA A 67 5.84 17.52 -9.36
N ALA A 68 6.36 18.69 -8.99
CA ALA A 68 5.54 19.79 -8.44
C ALA A 68 4.75 20.56 -9.53
N THR A 69 5.03 20.29 -10.80
CA THR A 69 4.39 20.94 -11.94
C THR A 69 2.95 20.47 -12.14
N ALA A 70 2.09 21.40 -12.57
CA ALA A 70 0.69 21.14 -12.84
C ALA A 70 0.45 20.11 -13.96
N ASP A 71 -0.81 19.68 -14.07
CA ASP A 71 -1.28 18.86 -15.19
C ASP A 71 -0.97 19.51 -16.56
N LYS A 72 -0.69 18.68 -17.57
CA LYS A 72 -0.34 19.01 -18.98
C LYS A 72 1.10 19.43 -19.25
N THR A 73 1.87 19.84 -18.25
CA THR A 73 3.30 20.16 -18.43
C THR A 73 4.22 19.00 -18.06
N ARG A 74 3.74 18.09 -17.20
CA ARG A 74 4.46 16.87 -16.82
C ARG A 74 4.29 15.72 -17.82
N PRO A 75 5.32 14.87 -18.02
CA PRO A 75 5.20 13.63 -18.79
C PRO A 75 4.14 12.70 -18.23
N PHE A 76 3.52 11.90 -19.10
CA PHE A 76 2.59 10.86 -18.66
C PHE A 76 3.25 9.88 -17.67
N GLY A 77 2.47 9.39 -16.72
CA GLY A 77 2.96 8.54 -15.64
C GLY A 77 3.70 9.28 -14.52
N THR A 78 3.85 10.60 -14.61
CA THR A 78 4.37 11.43 -13.52
C THR A 78 3.23 11.86 -12.58
N LEU A 79 3.36 11.54 -11.30
CA LEU A 79 2.43 11.96 -10.25
C LEU A 79 2.71 13.39 -9.81
N GLU A 80 1.67 14.10 -9.37
CA GLU A 80 1.87 15.39 -8.71
C GLU A 80 2.41 15.19 -7.30
N LYS A 81 3.42 15.98 -6.91
CA LYS A 81 3.79 16.14 -5.50
C LYS A 81 3.47 17.55 -5.00
N MET A 82 3.19 17.62 -3.70
CA MET A 82 3.18 18.87 -2.94
C MET A 82 4.28 18.75 -1.89
N GLU A 83 5.11 19.78 -1.81
CA GLU A 83 6.13 19.90 -0.76
C GLU A 83 5.60 20.90 0.26
N ALA A 84 5.68 20.52 1.54
CA ALA A 84 5.28 21.37 2.65
C ALA A 84 6.37 21.29 3.71
N ALA A 85 6.68 22.43 4.34
CA ALA A 85 7.64 22.47 5.44
C ALA A 85 7.10 21.72 6.66
N ASP A 86 5.81 21.87 6.93
CA ASP A 86 5.07 21.20 7.99
C ASP A 86 3.70 20.75 7.49
N VAL A 87 3.14 19.75 8.15
CA VAL A 87 1.77 19.32 7.87
C VAL A 87 0.79 20.32 8.49
N SER A 88 0.02 21.00 7.63
CA SER A 88 -1.00 21.96 8.04
C SER A 88 -2.37 21.61 7.47
N SER A 89 -3.41 22.13 8.12
CA SER A 89 -4.81 22.00 7.70
C SER A 89 -5.03 22.51 6.28
N ASP A 90 -4.46 23.68 5.98
CA ASP A 90 -4.56 24.30 4.66
C ASP A 90 -3.84 23.46 3.62
N GLY A 91 -2.66 22.91 3.97
CA GLY A 91 -1.91 21.99 3.10
C GLY A 91 -2.70 20.72 2.77
N LEU A 92 -3.45 20.15 3.71
CA LEU A 92 -4.32 18.98 3.47
C LEU A 92 -5.48 19.33 2.53
N ILE A 93 -6.08 20.51 2.70
CA ILE A 93 -7.14 21.00 1.82
C ILE A 93 -6.57 21.22 0.42
N ASP A 94 -5.45 21.92 0.29
CA ASP A 94 -4.79 22.19 -0.99
C ASP A 94 -4.43 20.90 -1.72
N LEU A 95 -3.89 19.90 -1.01
CA LEU A 95 -3.57 18.59 -1.57
C LEU A 95 -4.82 17.88 -2.12
N LEU A 96 -5.93 17.90 -1.39
CA LEU A 96 -7.19 17.34 -1.87
C LEU A 96 -7.76 18.10 -3.08
N TYR A 97 -7.60 19.43 -3.09
CA TYR A 97 -8.15 20.30 -4.13
C TYR A 97 -7.27 20.40 -5.37
N LYS A 98 -5.98 20.03 -5.31
CA LYS A 98 -5.13 19.76 -6.47
C LYS A 98 -5.69 18.64 -7.34
N LEU A 99 -6.35 17.65 -6.75
CA LEU A 99 -7.00 16.59 -7.51
C LEU A 99 -8.22 17.14 -8.28
N LYS A 100 -8.29 16.87 -9.59
CA LYS A 100 -9.42 17.26 -10.42
C LYS A 100 -10.74 16.72 -9.86
N ALA A 101 -11.80 17.52 -9.98
CA ALA A 101 -13.13 17.22 -9.43
C ALA A 101 -13.65 15.80 -9.78
N LYS A 102 -13.40 15.32 -11.00
CA LYS A 102 -13.79 13.98 -11.47
C LYS A 102 -13.18 12.85 -10.62
N TYR A 103 -11.94 13.00 -10.17
CA TYR A 103 -11.22 12.00 -9.39
C TYR A 103 -11.41 12.22 -7.89
N ARG A 104 -11.63 13.48 -7.47
CA ARG A 104 -11.89 13.83 -6.07
C ARG A 104 -13.13 13.14 -5.50
N LYS A 105 -14.13 12.78 -6.32
CA LYS A 105 -15.35 12.11 -5.84
C LYS A 105 -15.07 10.75 -5.17
N ASN A 106 -14.14 9.98 -5.73
CA ASN A 106 -13.81 8.63 -5.25
C ASN A 106 -12.41 8.56 -4.63
N ALA A 107 -11.87 9.72 -4.23
CA ALA A 107 -10.54 9.79 -3.68
C ALA A 107 -10.48 9.14 -2.29
N VAL A 108 -9.38 8.44 -2.03
CA VAL A 108 -9.05 7.83 -0.75
C VAL A 108 -7.72 8.42 -0.29
N TRP A 109 -7.59 8.69 1.00
CA TRP A 109 -6.31 9.03 1.63
C TRP A 109 -5.56 7.75 1.96
N VAL A 110 -4.26 7.72 1.72
CA VAL A 110 -3.38 6.60 2.05
C VAL A 110 -2.21 7.13 2.87
N MET A 111 -1.99 6.55 4.05
CA MET A 111 -0.92 6.89 4.99
C MET A 111 -0.66 5.73 5.96
N ASN A 112 0.43 5.78 6.72
CA ASN A 112 0.66 4.86 7.84
C ASN A 112 0.01 5.37 9.15
N SER A 113 -0.09 4.49 10.15
CA SER A 113 -0.72 4.83 11.44
C SER A 113 0.01 5.94 12.21
N ASN A 114 1.34 6.03 12.09
CA ASN A 114 2.14 7.09 12.71
C ASN A 114 1.82 8.48 12.16
N THR A 115 1.72 8.58 10.83
CA THR A 115 1.27 9.80 10.16
C THR A 115 -0.14 10.16 10.59
N ALA A 116 -1.02 9.17 10.69
CA ALA A 116 -2.38 9.38 11.15
C ALA A 116 -2.44 9.99 12.56
N ALA A 117 -1.64 9.44 13.49
CA ALA A 117 -1.52 9.97 14.84
C ALA A 117 -0.98 11.41 14.87
N LYS A 118 -0.09 11.80 13.94
CA LYS A 118 0.35 13.20 13.78
C LYS A 118 -0.80 14.08 13.27
N LEU A 119 -1.56 13.63 12.27
CA LEU A 119 -2.69 14.38 11.71
C LEU A 119 -3.84 14.56 12.72
N GLN A 120 -4.14 13.56 13.55
CA GLN A 120 -5.17 13.66 14.59
C GLN A 120 -4.85 14.74 15.63
N LYS A 121 -3.57 15.07 15.84
CA LYS A 121 -3.13 16.11 16.77
C LYS A 121 -3.24 17.53 16.20
N LEU A 122 -3.55 17.68 14.90
CA LEU A 122 -3.70 18.99 14.28
C LEU A 122 -4.93 19.72 14.84
N LYS A 123 -4.70 20.98 15.23
CA LYS A 123 -5.71 21.86 15.81
C LYS A 123 -5.91 23.10 14.96
N ASN A 124 -7.12 23.64 14.98
CA ASN A 124 -7.39 24.96 14.41
C ASN A 124 -6.92 26.08 15.37
N GLY A 125 -7.04 27.34 14.95
CA GLY A 125 -6.69 28.50 15.79
C GLY A 125 -7.48 28.63 17.09
N ASN A 126 -8.61 27.93 17.22
CA ASN A 126 -9.43 27.87 18.44
C ASN A 126 -9.05 26.70 19.36
N GLY A 127 -8.08 25.86 18.97
CA GLY A 127 -7.62 24.70 19.74
C GLY A 127 -8.42 23.41 19.51
N ASP A 128 -9.39 23.41 18.60
CA ASP A 128 -10.17 22.22 18.25
C ASP A 128 -9.41 21.29 17.30
N TYR A 129 -9.50 19.97 17.54
CA TYR A 129 -9.00 18.97 16.60
C TYR A 129 -9.76 19.03 15.27
N ILE A 130 -8.99 18.99 14.19
CA ILE A 130 -9.47 19.12 12.81
C ILE A 130 -9.96 17.78 12.30
N TRP A 131 -9.19 16.73 12.56
CA TRP A 131 -9.61 15.37 12.32
C TRP A 131 -10.22 14.81 13.60
N ARG A 132 -11.49 14.43 13.52
CA ARG A 132 -12.20 13.74 14.59
C ARG A 132 -12.60 12.37 14.09
N ASP A 133 -12.38 11.39 14.94
CA ASP A 133 -12.82 10.03 14.70
C ASP A 133 -14.36 9.96 14.71
N ARG A 134 -14.94 9.03 13.94
CA ARG A 134 -16.37 8.78 13.98
C ARG A 134 -16.68 7.89 15.18
N LEU A 135 -17.65 8.30 15.99
CA LEU A 135 -18.12 7.56 17.16
C LEU A 135 -18.90 6.26 16.84
N VAL A 136 -18.89 5.80 15.59
CA VAL A 136 -19.66 4.63 15.14
C VAL A 136 -18.69 3.51 14.78
N ALA A 137 -18.76 2.41 15.54
CA ALA A 137 -17.95 1.22 15.31
C ALA A 137 -18.08 0.71 13.87
N GLY A 138 -16.93 0.39 13.25
CA GLY A 138 -16.86 -0.22 11.92
C GLY A 138 -17.00 0.75 10.73
N SER A 139 -17.13 2.06 10.96
CA SER A 139 -17.02 3.04 9.87
C SER A 139 -15.54 3.37 9.59
N PRO A 140 -15.09 3.41 8.33
CA PRO A 140 -13.71 3.81 8.03
C PRO A 140 -13.50 5.27 8.41
N ASP A 141 -12.30 5.58 8.90
CA ASP A 141 -11.94 6.94 9.29
C ASP A 141 -12.05 7.88 8.09
N THR A 142 -12.50 9.10 8.34
CA THR A 142 -12.65 10.10 7.28
C THR A 142 -11.88 11.36 7.57
N LEU A 143 -11.06 11.80 6.62
CA LEU A 143 -10.34 13.06 6.64
C LEU A 143 -10.86 13.96 5.51
N LEU A 144 -11.32 15.16 5.85
CA LEU A 144 -11.92 16.12 4.89
C LEU A 144 -13.05 15.51 4.04
N GLY A 145 -13.83 14.60 4.62
CA GLY A 145 -14.95 13.93 3.94
C GLY A 145 -14.52 12.87 2.93
N ARG A 146 -13.29 12.34 3.02
CA ARG A 146 -12.79 11.20 2.24
C ARG A 146 -12.30 10.10 3.16
N PRO A 147 -12.50 8.82 2.80
CA PRO A 147 -12.02 7.70 3.59
C PRO A 147 -10.49 7.69 3.67
N VAL A 148 -9.97 7.20 4.79
CA VAL A 148 -8.55 6.95 5.03
C VAL A 148 -8.31 5.45 5.02
N GLN A 149 -7.32 5.02 4.25
CA GLN A 149 -6.80 3.66 4.25
C GLN A 149 -5.41 3.68 4.88
N TYR A 150 -5.22 2.83 5.88
CA TYR A 150 -3.93 2.63 6.51
C TYR A 150 -3.14 1.60 5.72
N LEU A 151 -1.94 1.99 5.30
CA LEU A 151 -0.92 1.10 4.75
C LEU A 151 0.34 1.32 5.57
N GLU A 152 0.71 0.35 6.40
CA GLU A 152 1.83 0.51 7.33
C GLU A 152 3.18 0.53 6.62
N THR A 153 3.22 0.10 5.36
CA THR A 153 4.40 0.15 4.48
C THR A 153 4.66 1.55 3.91
N MET A 154 3.76 2.52 4.09
CA MET A 154 4.01 3.92 3.77
C MET A 154 5.11 4.50 4.67
N PRO A 155 5.98 5.38 4.16
CA PRO A 155 7.01 6.01 4.97
C PRO A 155 6.40 6.95 6.03
N ASP A 156 7.11 7.13 7.13
CA ASP A 156 6.74 8.08 8.18
C ASP A 156 6.80 9.53 7.68
N ALA A 157 6.04 10.41 8.34
CA ALA A 157 6.03 11.84 8.01
C ALA A 157 7.32 12.56 8.44
N ASP A 158 8.37 12.30 7.67
CA ASP A 158 9.73 12.83 7.81
C ASP A 158 10.15 13.61 6.56
N ALA A 159 11.23 14.39 6.68
CA ALA A 159 11.68 15.29 5.62
C ALA A 159 12.11 14.52 4.36
N GLY A 160 11.54 14.90 3.21
CA GLY A 160 11.84 14.28 1.91
C GLY A 160 11.00 13.04 1.59
N GLU A 161 10.26 12.52 2.56
CA GLU A 161 9.47 11.30 2.41
C GLU A 161 8.05 11.53 1.87
N ALA A 162 7.55 10.51 1.17
CA ALA A 162 6.23 10.52 0.53
C ALA A 162 5.15 9.93 1.45
N PHE A 163 4.98 10.50 2.65
CA PHE A 163 4.21 9.88 3.73
C PHE A 163 2.68 9.94 3.60
N LEU A 164 2.16 10.76 2.68
CA LEU A 164 0.73 10.96 2.49
C LEU A 164 0.39 10.98 1.00
N ALA A 165 -0.60 10.17 0.61
CA ALA A 165 -1.12 10.13 -0.75
C ALA A 165 -2.65 10.31 -0.78
N VAL A 166 -3.16 10.90 -1.86
CA VAL A 166 -4.59 11.02 -2.12
C VAL A 166 -4.90 10.83 -3.59
N GLY A 167 -5.91 10.02 -3.89
CA GLY A 167 -6.25 9.74 -5.28
C GLY A 167 -7.41 8.76 -5.44
N ASP A 168 -7.92 8.67 -6.67
CA ASP A 168 -8.82 7.61 -7.10
C ASP A 168 -7.98 6.40 -7.51
N PHE A 169 -7.51 5.62 -6.52
CA PHE A 169 -6.62 4.47 -6.74
C PHE A 169 -7.26 3.41 -7.65
N LYS A 170 -8.59 3.24 -7.62
CA LYS A 170 -9.31 2.32 -8.51
C LYS A 170 -9.13 2.65 -9.99
N ARG A 171 -8.88 3.93 -10.32
CA ARG A 171 -8.60 4.38 -11.68
C ARG A 171 -7.12 4.63 -11.95
N GLY A 172 -6.35 4.94 -10.91
CA GLY A 172 -4.95 5.34 -11.01
C GLY A 172 -3.95 4.19 -10.87
N TYR A 173 -4.33 3.07 -10.25
CA TYR A 173 -3.45 1.95 -9.98
C TYR A 173 -4.14 0.63 -10.34
N PHE A 174 -3.48 -0.17 -11.17
CA PHE A 174 -3.99 -1.46 -11.63
C PHE A 174 -3.11 -2.58 -11.11
N ILE A 175 -3.70 -3.47 -10.34
CA ILE A 175 -3.09 -4.72 -9.90
C ILE A 175 -3.59 -5.80 -10.87
N VAL A 176 -2.66 -6.55 -11.45
CA VAL A 176 -2.95 -7.65 -12.36
C VAL A 176 -2.42 -8.92 -11.71
N ASP A 177 -3.30 -9.90 -11.53
CA ASP A 177 -2.98 -11.18 -10.93
C ASP A 177 -3.28 -12.33 -11.91
N HIS A 178 -2.63 -13.46 -11.71
CA HIS A 178 -2.80 -14.65 -12.51
C HIS A 178 -4.10 -15.38 -12.12
N THR A 179 -4.87 -15.82 -13.13
CA THR A 179 -6.21 -16.39 -12.92
C THR A 179 -6.24 -17.70 -12.13
N THR A 180 -5.10 -18.35 -11.94
CA THR A 180 -5.00 -19.61 -11.18
C THR A 180 -4.65 -19.41 -9.70
N GLY A 181 -4.36 -18.17 -9.27
CA GLY A 181 -3.95 -17.87 -7.89
C GLY A 181 -2.66 -18.57 -7.46
N VAL A 182 -2.53 -18.79 -6.15
CA VAL A 182 -1.36 -19.42 -5.50
C VAL A 182 -1.29 -20.91 -5.86
N ARG A 183 -0.09 -21.36 -6.27
CA ARG A 183 0.19 -22.77 -6.58
C ARG A 183 1.26 -23.31 -5.65
N THR A 184 0.96 -24.42 -5.00
CA THR A 184 1.94 -25.17 -4.19
C THR A 184 2.43 -26.39 -4.95
N ARG A 185 3.70 -26.72 -4.79
CA ARG A 185 4.30 -27.94 -5.33
C ARG A 185 5.25 -28.55 -4.30
N PRO A 186 4.84 -29.62 -3.61
CA PRO A 186 5.74 -30.39 -2.76
C PRO A 186 6.87 -31.00 -3.58
N ASP A 187 8.10 -30.96 -3.08
CA ASP A 187 9.25 -31.62 -3.68
C ASP A 187 9.80 -32.69 -2.74
N ASN A 188 9.49 -33.95 -3.04
CA ASN A 188 9.94 -35.12 -2.29
C ASN A 188 11.05 -35.90 -3.01
N ILE A 189 11.60 -35.36 -4.10
CA ILE A 189 12.54 -36.08 -4.99
C ILE A 189 13.96 -35.49 -4.90
N THR A 190 14.08 -34.17 -4.83
CA THR A 190 15.39 -33.50 -4.92
C THR A 190 16.25 -33.70 -3.67
N GLU A 191 15.65 -33.76 -2.48
CA GLU A 191 16.34 -34.00 -1.21
C GLU A 191 15.56 -35.02 -0.35
N PRO A 192 15.94 -36.31 -0.33
CA PRO A 192 15.23 -37.33 0.44
C PRO A 192 15.17 -37.00 1.95
N GLY A 193 13.98 -37.08 2.54
CA GLY A 193 13.73 -36.79 3.96
C GLY A 193 13.33 -35.33 4.25
N LEU A 194 13.36 -34.46 3.23
CA LEU A 194 12.88 -33.09 3.28
C LEU A 194 11.67 -32.92 2.34
N LEU A 195 10.78 -32.00 2.73
CA LEU A 195 9.62 -31.54 1.98
C LEU A 195 9.63 -30.02 1.87
#